data_AF-A0A849THD5-F1
#
_entry.id   AF-A0A849THD5-F1
#
_cell.length_a   1.000
_cell.length_b   1.000
_cell.length_c   1.000
_cell.angle_alpha   90.00
_cell.angle_beta   90.00
_cell.angle_gamma   90.00
#
_symmetry.space_group_name_H-M   'P 1'
#
loop_
_entity.id
_entity.type
_entity.pdbx_description
1 polymer ?
#
loop_
_entity_poly.entity_id
_entity_poly.type
_entity_poly.pdbx_seq_one_letter_code
_entity_poly.pdbx_strand_id
1 'polypeptide(L)'
;MDEARELADYLPLSFKTQKEQEYIEFLWDAFETNYTHGKYQFAFLAYHMLTMSFVYFNIWQIRQAKPKEFEMGLIGFSRDERPMLEAASPFAFSVVPERNVLRFLRLIQCDNAKIGTYAKLVDNRNESAHPNGNIFFSTHQALDIKVREILRVVEEIQAHSKPVIEHCYREFLLQNHDAEEREYPDAADQIREVLVHGSYMSQKDMAICAGFDLAPLTGAADFAAMLALHEAVRTAYVEPEDLIAAQ
;
A
#
# COMPACT_ATOMS: atom_id res chain seq x y z
N MET A 1 12.62 -16.67 -4.51
CA MET A 1 12.84 -15.77 -3.36
C MET A 1 12.96 -14.33 -3.81
N ASP A 2 13.83 -14.02 -4.78
CA ASP A 2 14.03 -12.64 -5.26
C ASP A 2 12.74 -11.97 -5.76
N GLU A 3 11.95 -12.65 -6.59
CA GLU A 3 10.64 -12.14 -7.04
C GLU A 3 9.71 -11.81 -5.86
N ALA A 4 9.72 -12.61 -4.79
CA ALA A 4 8.85 -12.37 -3.64
C ALA A 4 9.17 -11.05 -2.92
N ARG A 5 10.44 -10.60 -2.98
CA ARG A 5 10.86 -9.33 -2.37
C ARG A 5 10.28 -8.11 -3.06
N GLU A 6 9.79 -8.23 -4.29
CA GLU A 6 9.10 -7.13 -4.99
C GLU A 6 7.90 -6.60 -4.19
N LEU A 7 7.25 -7.43 -3.35
CA LEU A 7 6.16 -6.97 -2.49
C LEU A 7 6.61 -5.87 -1.51
N ALA A 8 7.88 -5.83 -1.13
CA ALA A 8 8.41 -4.80 -0.24
C ALA A 8 8.28 -3.39 -0.85
N ASP A 9 8.37 -3.26 -2.18
CA ASP A 9 8.23 -1.97 -2.86
C ASP A 9 6.80 -1.40 -2.79
N TYR A 10 5.82 -2.24 -2.46
CA TYR A 10 4.41 -1.87 -2.28
C TYR A 10 4.04 -1.67 -0.81
N LEU A 11 4.91 -2.02 0.13
CA LEU A 11 4.70 -1.77 1.55
C LEU A 11 5.25 -0.38 1.94
N PRO A 12 4.76 0.21 3.06
CA PRO A 12 5.21 1.54 3.46
C PRO A 12 6.72 1.60 3.70
N LEU A 13 7.35 2.69 3.26
CA LEU A 13 8.75 3.00 3.55
C LEU A 13 8.97 3.38 5.03
N SER A 14 7.91 3.84 5.70
CA SER A 14 7.92 4.20 7.12
C SER A 14 6.60 3.82 7.78
N PHE A 15 6.68 3.36 9.02
CA PHE A 15 5.54 2.95 9.84
C PHE A 15 5.34 3.93 11.00
N LYS A 16 4.09 4.20 11.38
CA LYS A 16 3.77 5.16 12.45
C LYS A 16 4.13 4.66 13.84
N THR A 17 4.20 3.34 14.01
CA THR A 17 4.59 2.75 15.28
C THR A 17 5.62 1.66 15.09
N GLN A 18 6.52 1.53 16.07
CA GLN A 18 7.50 0.44 16.12
C GLN A 18 6.84 -0.95 16.01
N LYS A 19 5.65 -1.11 16.60
CA LYS A 19 4.91 -2.37 16.58
C LYS A 19 4.45 -2.77 15.17
N GLU A 20 4.10 -1.81 14.32
CA GLU A 20 3.73 -2.07 12.93
C GLU A 20 4.95 -2.55 12.13
N GLN A 21 6.10 -1.89 12.32
CA GLN A 21 7.36 -2.29 11.70
C GLN A 21 7.78 -3.70 12.15
N GLU A 22 7.80 -3.96 13.46
CA GLU A 22 8.13 -5.28 14.02
C GLU A 22 7.21 -6.38 13.48
N TYR A 23 5.92 -6.07 13.26
CA TYR A 23 4.98 -7.02 12.69
C TYR A 23 5.32 -7.36 11.23
N ILE A 24 5.62 -6.36 10.40
CA ILE A 24 6.01 -6.59 9.00
C ILE A 24 7.35 -7.34 8.91
N GLU A 25 8.33 -6.97 9.73
CA GLU A 25 9.63 -7.66 9.82
C GLU A 25 9.46 -9.12 10.26
N PHE A 26 8.61 -9.36 11.26
CA PHE A 26 8.28 -10.72 11.71
C PHE A 26 7.66 -11.56 10.59
N LEU A 27 6.76 -10.99 9.79
CA LEU A 27 6.15 -11.70 8.67
C LEU A 27 7.16 -12.03 7.56
N TRP A 28 8.08 -11.12 7.27
CA TRP A 28 9.18 -11.37 6.33
C TRP A 28 10.11 -12.47 6.82
N ASP A 29 10.54 -12.41 8.09
CA ASP A 29 11.37 -13.47 8.69
C ASP A 29 10.66 -14.83 8.66
N ALA A 30 9.37 -14.85 8.99
CA ALA A 30 8.57 -16.07 8.91
C ALA A 30 8.47 -16.60 7.47
N PHE A 31 8.30 -15.73 6.47
CA PHE A 31 8.31 -16.13 5.06
C PHE A 31 9.67 -16.71 4.66
N GLU A 32 10.77 -15.96 4.87
CA GLU A 32 12.12 -16.32 4.44
C GLU A 32 12.61 -17.61 5.12
N THR A 33 12.40 -17.72 6.44
CA THR A 33 12.76 -18.91 7.21
C THR A 33 12.00 -20.13 6.71
N ASN A 34 10.68 -20.04 6.51
CA ASN A 34 9.90 -21.19 6.04
C ASN A 34 10.21 -21.54 4.58
N TYR A 35 10.46 -20.55 3.72
CA TYR A 35 10.84 -20.77 2.32
C TYR A 35 12.17 -21.53 2.23
N THR A 36 13.19 -21.04 2.95
CA THR A 36 14.54 -21.63 2.95
C THR A 36 14.56 -23.07 3.46
N HIS A 37 13.73 -23.39 4.45
CA HIS A 37 13.66 -24.73 5.04
C HIS A 37 12.65 -25.66 4.35
N GLY A 38 12.12 -25.30 3.18
CA GLY A 38 11.20 -26.13 2.41
C GLY A 38 9.79 -26.25 3.01
N LYS A 39 9.43 -25.40 3.98
CA LYS A 39 8.12 -25.33 4.62
C LYS A 39 7.18 -24.39 3.85
N TYR A 40 7.02 -24.64 2.56
CA TYR A 40 6.40 -23.70 1.62
C TYR A 40 4.94 -23.35 1.95
N GLN A 41 4.17 -24.26 2.53
CA GLN A 41 2.81 -23.95 2.98
C GLN A 41 2.77 -22.88 4.07
N PHE A 42 3.71 -22.92 5.02
CA PHE A 42 3.81 -21.89 6.06
C PHE A 42 4.41 -20.58 5.52
N ALA A 43 5.34 -20.68 4.57
CA ALA A 43 5.82 -19.50 3.83
C ALA A 43 4.64 -18.79 3.13
N PHE A 44 3.77 -19.53 2.44
CA PHE A 44 2.57 -18.96 1.83
C PHE A 44 1.67 -18.23 2.84
N LEU A 45 1.46 -18.79 4.04
CA LEU A 45 0.66 -18.11 5.07
C LEU A 45 1.26 -16.77 5.49
N ALA A 46 2.58 -16.71 5.70
CA ALA A 46 3.28 -15.47 6.01
C ALA A 46 3.19 -14.45 4.86
N TYR A 47 3.39 -14.91 3.63
CA TYR A 47 3.30 -14.06 2.44
C TYR A 47 1.89 -13.50 2.20
N HIS A 48 0.85 -14.30 2.47
CA HIS A 48 -0.53 -13.81 2.44
C HIS A 48 -0.79 -12.73 3.48
N MET A 49 -0.24 -12.86 4.70
CA MET A 49 -0.37 -11.83 5.73
C MET A 49 0.34 -10.51 5.33
N LEU A 50 1.49 -10.59 4.66
CA LEU A 50 2.14 -9.41 4.05
C LEU A 50 1.24 -8.78 2.98
N THR A 51 0.63 -9.60 2.13
CA THR A 51 -0.31 -9.14 1.09
C THR A 51 -1.54 -8.45 1.68
N MET A 52 -2.11 -8.98 2.76
CA MET A 52 -3.22 -8.34 3.45
C MET A 52 -2.81 -7.05 4.14
N SER A 53 -1.56 -6.95 4.62
CA SER A 53 -1.01 -5.71 5.17
C SER A 53 -0.96 -4.63 4.09
N PHE A 54 -0.47 -4.94 2.89
CA PHE A 54 -0.54 -4.05 1.72
C PHE A 54 -1.98 -3.55 1.46
N VAL A 55 -2.96 -4.46 1.44
CA VAL A 55 -4.38 -4.10 1.25
C VAL A 55 -4.86 -3.13 2.33
N TYR A 56 -4.48 -3.34 3.60
CA TYR A 56 -4.86 -2.44 4.69
C TYR A 56 -4.25 -1.05 4.57
N PHE A 57 -2.97 -0.94 4.18
CA PHE A 57 -2.36 0.36 3.90
C PHE A 57 -3.04 1.07 2.74
N ASN A 58 -3.42 0.34 1.69
CA ASN A 58 -4.15 0.90 0.56
C ASN A 58 -5.53 1.45 0.97
N ILE A 59 -6.28 0.68 1.78
CA ILE A 59 -7.57 1.10 2.34
C ILE A 59 -7.39 2.32 3.26
N TRP A 60 -6.28 2.38 4.01
CA TRP A 60 -5.96 3.54 4.82
C TRP A 60 -5.73 4.80 3.97
N GLN A 61 -4.99 4.69 2.87
CA GLN A 61 -4.79 5.80 1.93
C GLN A 61 -6.13 6.25 1.32
N ILE A 62 -7.01 5.32 0.96
CA ILE A 62 -8.39 5.65 0.51
C ILE A 62 -9.15 6.43 1.58
N ARG A 63 -9.09 5.99 2.85
CA ARG A 63 -9.73 6.69 3.97
C ARG A 63 -9.22 8.13 4.12
N GLN A 64 -7.92 8.35 3.97
CA GLN A 64 -7.33 9.69 4.06
C GLN A 64 -7.73 10.58 2.89
N ALA A 65 -7.68 10.05 1.66
CA ALA A 65 -7.97 10.81 0.45
C ALA A 65 -9.47 11.10 0.24
N LYS A 66 -10.33 10.17 0.65
CA LYS A 66 -11.77 10.18 0.36
C LYS A 66 -12.58 9.83 1.60
N PRO A 67 -12.52 10.65 2.67
CA PRO A 67 -13.11 10.30 3.96
C PRO A 67 -14.63 10.11 3.89
N LYS A 68 -15.33 10.92 3.08
CA LYS A 68 -16.79 10.82 2.93
C LYS A 68 -17.21 9.55 2.20
N GLU A 69 -16.54 9.21 1.11
CA GLU A 69 -16.81 8.00 0.34
C GLU A 69 -16.41 6.75 1.12
N PHE A 70 -15.35 6.82 1.92
CA PHE A 70 -14.97 5.77 2.84
C PHE A 70 -16.05 5.53 3.91
N GLU A 71 -16.55 6.60 4.54
CA GLU A 71 -17.67 6.53 5.50
C GLU A 71 -18.93 5.96 4.85
N MET A 72 -19.30 6.42 3.66
CA MET A 72 -20.43 5.84 2.92
C MET A 72 -20.19 4.36 2.56
N GLY A 73 -18.94 3.98 2.29
CA GLY A 73 -18.55 2.60 2.01
C GLY A 73 -18.76 1.66 3.20
N LEU A 74 -18.71 2.17 4.44
CA LEU A 74 -18.85 1.39 5.68
C LEU A 74 -20.27 0.89 5.93
N ILE A 75 -21.31 1.54 5.38
CA ILE A 75 -22.75 1.28 5.60
C ILE A 75 -23.18 -0.18 5.29
N GLY A 76 -22.30 -1.01 4.72
CA GLY A 76 -22.53 -2.43 4.45
C GLY A 76 -21.48 -3.42 5.01
N PHE A 77 -20.65 -3.02 5.99
CA PHE A 77 -19.55 -3.82 6.53
C PHE A 77 -19.79 -4.37 7.94
N SER A 78 -20.39 -3.59 8.84
CA SER A 78 -20.51 -3.96 10.26
C SER A 78 -21.76 -3.35 10.88
N ARG A 79 -22.22 -3.93 12.00
CA ARG A 79 -23.23 -3.28 12.87
C ARG A 79 -22.64 -2.13 13.69
N ASP A 80 -21.31 -2.11 13.88
CA ASP A 80 -20.56 -1.05 14.58
C ASP A 80 -19.38 -0.61 13.71
N GLU A 81 -19.47 0.58 13.12
CA GLU A 81 -18.48 1.16 12.21
C GLU A 81 -17.36 1.92 12.94
N ARG A 82 -17.55 2.20 14.24
CA ARG A 82 -16.63 3.02 15.05
C ARG A 82 -15.18 2.51 15.03
N PRO A 83 -14.88 1.20 15.15
CA PRO A 83 -13.50 0.72 15.13
C PRO A 83 -12.73 1.06 13.84
N MET A 84 -13.44 1.24 12.71
CA MET A 84 -12.83 1.60 11.43
C MET A 84 -12.73 3.12 11.25
N LEU A 85 -13.71 3.88 11.75
CA LEU A 85 -13.72 5.34 11.70
C LEU A 85 -12.70 5.97 12.64
N GLU A 86 -12.51 5.39 13.82
CA GLU A 86 -11.59 5.88 14.86
C GLU A 86 -10.23 5.15 14.84
N ALA A 87 -9.98 4.33 13.81
CA ALA A 87 -8.75 3.57 13.67
C ALA A 87 -7.52 4.49 13.68
N ALA A 88 -6.57 4.18 14.57
CA ALA A 88 -5.25 4.82 14.63
C ALA A 88 -4.18 4.06 13.82
N SER A 89 -4.50 2.85 13.35
CA SER A 89 -3.61 1.98 12.57
C SER A 89 -4.38 1.26 11.47
N PRO A 90 -3.78 1.04 10.28
CA PRO A 90 -4.36 0.22 9.21
C PRO A 90 -4.75 -1.18 9.67
N PHE A 91 -4.04 -1.76 10.64
CA PHE A 91 -4.34 -3.10 11.14
C PHE A 91 -5.66 -3.20 11.92
N ALA A 92 -6.28 -2.08 12.31
CA ALA A 92 -7.62 -2.09 12.91
C ALA A 92 -8.69 -2.65 11.94
N PHE A 93 -8.42 -2.63 10.63
CA PHE A 93 -9.32 -3.19 9.61
C PHE A 93 -9.43 -4.72 9.66
N SER A 94 -8.55 -5.40 10.41
CA SER A 94 -8.61 -6.86 10.58
C SER A 94 -9.85 -7.36 11.33
N VAL A 95 -10.61 -6.46 11.99
CA VAL A 95 -11.90 -6.79 12.60
C VAL A 95 -12.94 -7.22 11.55
N VAL A 96 -12.75 -6.77 10.30
CA VAL A 96 -13.57 -7.17 9.16
C VAL A 96 -12.95 -8.42 8.52
N PRO A 97 -13.74 -9.46 8.22
CA PRO A 97 -13.25 -10.61 7.47
C PRO A 97 -12.55 -10.17 6.17
N GLU A 98 -11.37 -10.72 5.88
CA GLU A 98 -10.54 -10.26 4.75
C GLU A 98 -11.29 -10.24 3.41
N ARG A 99 -12.11 -11.27 3.14
CA ARG A 99 -12.94 -11.30 1.94
C ARG A 99 -13.88 -10.09 1.84
N ASN A 100 -14.41 -9.64 2.97
CA ASN A 100 -15.29 -8.49 3.02
C ASN A 100 -14.48 -7.20 2.87
N VAL A 101 -13.33 -7.08 3.55
CA VAL A 101 -12.47 -5.87 3.52
C VAL A 101 -12.11 -5.43 2.10
N LEU A 102 -11.93 -6.39 1.19
CA LEU A 102 -11.64 -6.15 -0.23
C LEU A 102 -12.74 -5.36 -0.96
N ARG A 103 -13.96 -5.27 -0.42
CA ARG A 103 -15.05 -4.48 -1.02
C ARG A 103 -14.73 -2.97 -0.99
N PHE A 104 -13.84 -2.49 -0.13
CA PHE A 104 -13.37 -1.10 -0.16
C PHE A 104 -12.63 -0.74 -1.45
N LEU A 105 -12.06 -1.72 -2.14
CA LEU A 105 -11.37 -1.51 -3.41
C LEU A 105 -12.32 -1.02 -4.53
N ARG A 106 -13.65 -1.08 -4.33
CA ARG A 106 -14.58 -0.39 -5.23
C ARG A 106 -14.36 1.12 -5.29
N LEU A 107 -13.83 1.73 -4.22
CA LEU A 107 -13.53 3.17 -4.15
C LEU A 107 -12.37 3.60 -5.05
N ILE A 108 -11.58 2.63 -5.52
CA ILE A 108 -10.53 2.76 -6.53
C ILE A 108 -10.91 2.07 -7.85
N GLN A 109 -12.21 1.84 -8.07
CA GLN A 109 -12.76 1.28 -9.30
C GLN A 109 -12.39 -0.18 -9.59
N CYS A 110 -11.99 -0.95 -8.57
CA CYS A 110 -11.97 -2.41 -8.69
C CYS A 110 -13.41 -2.94 -8.77
N ASP A 111 -13.78 -3.51 -9.92
CA ASP A 111 -15.10 -4.09 -10.12
C ASP A 111 -15.29 -5.40 -9.31
N ASN A 112 -16.51 -5.94 -9.33
CA ASN A 112 -16.84 -7.18 -8.60
C ASN A 112 -16.08 -8.41 -9.10
N ALA A 113 -15.68 -8.45 -10.37
CA ALA A 113 -14.92 -9.56 -10.91
C ALA A 113 -13.49 -9.53 -10.35
N LYS A 114 -12.84 -8.36 -10.33
CA LYS A 114 -11.52 -8.16 -9.71
C LYS A 114 -11.54 -8.50 -8.22
N ILE A 115 -12.50 -7.94 -7.48
CA ILE A 115 -12.66 -8.24 -6.05
C ILE A 115 -12.89 -9.75 -5.83
N GLY A 116 -13.67 -10.39 -6.69
CA GLY A 116 -13.87 -11.85 -6.68
C GLY A 116 -12.58 -12.63 -6.92
N THR A 117 -11.71 -12.17 -7.81
CA THR A 117 -10.39 -12.75 -8.03
C THR A 117 -9.51 -12.61 -6.80
N TYR A 118 -9.46 -11.43 -6.18
CA TYR A 118 -8.65 -11.18 -4.98
C TYR A 118 -9.14 -11.99 -3.78
N ALA A 119 -10.47 -12.13 -3.64
CA ALA A 119 -11.08 -12.97 -2.61
C ALA A 119 -10.63 -14.43 -2.71
N LYS A 120 -10.31 -14.95 -3.90
CA LYS A 120 -9.77 -16.31 -4.04
C LYS A 120 -8.41 -16.48 -3.39
N LEU A 121 -7.60 -15.42 -3.25
CA LEU A 121 -6.33 -15.49 -2.51
C LEU A 121 -6.59 -15.74 -1.02
N VAL A 122 -7.61 -15.07 -0.45
CA VAL A 122 -8.08 -15.31 0.92
C VAL A 122 -8.62 -16.74 1.07
N ASP A 123 -9.42 -17.21 0.11
CA ASP A 123 -9.94 -18.57 0.11
C ASP A 123 -8.79 -19.61 0.07
N ASN A 124 -7.81 -19.43 -0.82
CA ASN A 124 -6.61 -20.28 -0.91
C ASN A 124 -5.83 -20.31 0.41
N ARG A 125 -5.65 -19.16 1.07
CA ARG A 125 -5.02 -19.08 2.39
C ARG A 125 -5.80 -19.89 3.40
N ASN A 126 -7.12 -19.68 3.46
CA ASN A 126 -7.98 -20.39 4.40
C ASN A 126 -7.84 -21.90 4.19
N GLU A 127 -8.00 -22.40 2.97
CA GLU A 127 -7.85 -23.84 2.67
C GLU A 127 -6.49 -24.40 3.08
N SER A 128 -5.41 -23.63 2.92
CA SER A 128 -4.04 -24.02 3.27
C SER A 128 -3.75 -23.98 4.78
N ALA A 129 -4.48 -23.17 5.54
CA ALA A 129 -4.33 -23.03 6.98
C ALA A 129 -5.17 -24.05 7.77
N HIS A 130 -6.24 -24.60 7.17
CA HIS A 130 -7.10 -25.57 7.86
C HIS A 130 -6.40 -26.93 8.02
N PRO A 131 -6.55 -27.60 9.18
CA PRO A 131 -6.00 -28.93 9.41
C PRO A 131 -6.85 -30.00 8.70
N ASN A 132 -6.82 -29.98 7.37
CA ASN A 132 -7.59 -30.88 6.49
C ASN A 132 -6.77 -32.07 5.97
N GLY A 133 -5.50 -32.20 6.38
CA GLY A 133 -4.58 -33.28 5.98
C GLY A 133 -3.88 -33.06 4.64
N ASN A 134 -4.13 -31.95 3.94
CA ASN A 134 -3.52 -31.65 2.64
C ASN A 134 -2.34 -30.68 2.77
N ILE A 135 -1.32 -30.89 1.94
CA ILE A 135 -0.21 -29.95 1.71
C ILE A 135 -0.32 -29.44 0.27
N PHE A 136 -0.84 -28.23 0.09
CA PHE A 136 -1.06 -27.62 -1.22
C PHE A 136 0.23 -27.07 -1.83
N PHE A 137 1.11 -26.55 -0.98
CA PHE A 137 2.42 -26.03 -1.36
C PHE A 137 3.50 -26.99 -0.86
N SER A 138 3.67 -28.10 -1.57
CA SER A 138 4.67 -29.13 -1.25
C SER A 138 5.99 -28.94 -2.00
N THR A 139 6.03 -28.06 -2.99
CA THR A 139 7.22 -27.76 -3.79
C THR A 139 7.48 -26.25 -3.86
N HIS A 140 8.75 -25.90 -4.08
CA HIS A 140 9.19 -24.54 -4.31
C HIS A 140 8.44 -23.89 -5.48
N GLN A 141 8.32 -24.62 -6.60
CA GLN A 141 7.65 -24.14 -7.81
C GLN A 141 6.17 -23.82 -7.57
N ALA A 142 5.46 -24.61 -6.76
CA ALA A 142 4.06 -24.35 -6.44
C ALA A 142 3.89 -23.03 -5.68
N LEU A 143 4.80 -22.73 -4.75
CA LEU A 143 4.80 -21.46 -4.04
C LEU A 143 5.16 -20.29 -4.95
N ASP A 144 6.20 -20.39 -5.77
CA ASP A 144 6.61 -19.30 -6.67
C ASP A 144 5.53 -18.93 -7.69
N ILE A 145 4.78 -19.91 -8.20
CA ILE A 145 3.61 -19.64 -9.05
C ILE A 145 2.58 -18.79 -8.30
N LYS A 146 2.33 -19.12 -7.02
CA LYS A 146 1.37 -18.38 -6.20
C LYS A 146 1.87 -16.99 -5.81
N VAL A 147 3.17 -16.84 -5.54
CA VAL A 147 3.81 -15.53 -5.30
C VAL A 147 3.64 -14.62 -6.51
N ARG A 148 3.90 -15.11 -7.73
CA ARG A 148 3.71 -14.33 -8.96
C ARG A 148 2.24 -13.96 -9.22
N GLU A 149 1.31 -14.85 -8.89
CA GLU A 149 -0.12 -14.54 -8.96
C GLU A 149 -0.50 -13.40 -8.00
N ILE A 150 0.02 -13.45 -6.77
CA ILE A 150 -0.19 -12.39 -5.76
C ILE A 150 0.41 -11.07 -6.23
N LEU A 151 1.64 -11.06 -6.73
CA LEU A 151 2.29 -9.82 -7.18
C LEU A 151 1.53 -9.15 -8.32
N ARG A 152 0.97 -9.92 -9.27
CA ARG A 152 0.10 -9.38 -10.32
C ARG A 152 -1.15 -8.72 -9.75
N VAL A 153 -1.76 -9.31 -8.71
CA VAL A 153 -2.91 -8.73 -8.03
C VAL A 153 -2.52 -7.45 -7.27
N VAL A 154 -1.37 -7.44 -6.60
CA VAL A 154 -0.83 -6.27 -5.91
C VAL A 154 -0.56 -5.13 -6.89
N GLU A 155 0.06 -5.42 -8.03
CA GLU A 155 0.29 -4.47 -9.12
C GLU A 155 -1.03 -3.93 -9.69
N GLU A 156 -2.03 -4.79 -9.91
CA GLU A 156 -3.35 -4.36 -10.39
C GLU A 156 -4.06 -3.43 -9.39
N ILE A 157 -4.01 -3.76 -8.09
CA ILE A 157 -4.55 -2.88 -7.03
C ILE A 157 -3.80 -1.55 -7.03
N GLN A 158 -2.47 -1.57 -7.08
CA GLN A 158 -1.64 -0.36 -7.09
C GLN A 158 -1.98 0.56 -8.27
N ALA A 159 -2.16 -0.01 -9.47
CA ALA A 159 -2.56 0.75 -10.66
C ALA A 159 -3.94 1.41 -10.46
N HIS A 160 -4.88 0.72 -9.84
CA HIS A 160 -6.19 1.27 -9.48
C HIS A 160 -6.11 2.36 -8.41
N SER A 161 -5.14 2.28 -7.50
CA SER A 161 -4.93 3.27 -6.43
C SER A 161 -4.26 4.56 -6.91
N LYS A 162 -3.68 4.58 -8.12
CA LYS A 162 -3.02 5.76 -8.68
C LYS A 162 -3.80 7.08 -8.50
N PRO A 163 -5.11 7.19 -8.83
CA PRO A 163 -5.85 8.43 -8.65
C PRO A 163 -5.99 8.89 -7.19
N VAL A 164 -5.98 7.95 -6.24
CA VAL A 164 -6.00 8.25 -4.80
C VAL A 164 -4.64 8.80 -4.36
N ILE A 165 -3.55 8.16 -4.80
CA ILE A 165 -2.18 8.57 -4.51
C ILE A 165 -1.90 9.96 -5.10
N GLU A 166 -2.26 10.19 -6.36
CA GLU A 166 -2.12 11.48 -7.04
C GLU A 166 -2.93 12.58 -6.35
N HIS A 167 -4.14 12.26 -5.84
CA HIS A 167 -4.92 13.21 -5.06
C HIS A 167 -4.23 13.57 -3.74
N CYS A 168 -3.77 12.58 -2.97
CA CYS A 168 -2.99 12.81 -1.75
C CYS A 168 -1.75 13.67 -2.02
N TYR A 169 -1.03 13.38 -3.10
CA TYR A 169 0.17 14.09 -3.45
C TYR A 169 -0.10 15.53 -3.88
N ARG A 170 -1.15 15.76 -4.67
CA ARG A 170 -1.61 17.11 -5.02
C ARG A 170 -1.92 17.95 -3.78
N GLU A 171 -2.66 17.39 -2.83
CA GLU A 171 -2.99 18.10 -1.58
C GLU A 171 -1.72 18.36 -0.74
N PHE A 172 -0.78 17.43 -0.71
CA PHE A 172 0.52 17.65 -0.09
C PHE A 172 1.25 18.85 -0.70
N LEU A 173 1.36 18.92 -2.04
CA LEU A 173 2.01 20.05 -2.70
C LEU A 173 1.32 21.39 -2.41
N LEU A 174 -0.02 21.41 -2.41
CA LEU A 174 -0.80 22.62 -2.16
C LEU A 174 -0.72 23.15 -0.73
N GLN A 175 -0.50 22.26 0.24
CA GLN A 175 -0.54 22.59 1.66
C GLN A 175 0.85 22.75 2.27
N ASN A 176 1.92 22.28 1.59
CA ASN A 176 3.26 22.17 2.18
C ASN A 176 4.37 22.80 1.32
N HIS A 177 4.03 23.57 0.28
CA HIS A 177 5.02 24.20 -0.61
C HIS A 177 5.79 25.34 0.04
N ASP A 178 5.17 26.09 0.95
CA ASP A 178 5.79 27.24 1.60
C ASP A 178 6.71 26.78 2.74
N ALA A 179 8.00 27.11 2.63
CA ALA A 179 9.02 26.72 3.60
C ALA A 179 8.88 27.43 4.96
N GLU A 180 8.23 28.59 5.00
CA GLU A 180 8.04 29.36 6.23
C GLU A 180 6.79 28.91 7.01
N GLU A 181 5.83 28.27 6.35
CA GLU A 181 4.54 27.85 6.95
C GLU A 181 4.46 26.34 7.23
N ARG A 182 5.22 25.51 6.50
CA ARG A 182 5.21 24.05 6.68
C ARG A 182 5.85 23.61 8.00
N GLU A 183 5.47 22.43 8.47
CA GLU A 183 5.93 21.87 9.76
C GLU A 183 7.45 21.70 9.84
N TYR A 184 8.09 21.29 8.74
CA TYR A 184 9.54 21.11 8.63
C TYR A 184 10.10 22.05 7.55
N PRO A 185 10.92 23.06 7.92
CA PRO A 185 11.49 24.00 6.96
C PRO A 185 12.41 23.34 5.91
N ASP A 186 12.96 22.16 6.18
CA ASP A 186 13.71 21.37 5.20
C ASP A 186 12.77 20.50 4.35
N ALA A 187 13.01 20.46 3.04
CA ALA A 187 12.11 19.75 2.12
C ALA A 187 12.18 18.23 2.28
N ALA A 188 13.37 17.68 2.54
CA ALA A 188 13.54 16.24 2.72
C ALA A 188 12.87 15.77 4.01
N ASP A 189 12.99 16.55 5.09
CA ASP A 189 12.26 16.29 6.34
C ASP A 189 10.74 16.39 6.13
N GLN A 190 10.25 17.44 5.45
CA GLN A 190 8.82 17.59 5.17
C GLN A 190 8.27 16.40 4.36
N ILE A 191 8.99 15.96 3.33
CA ILE A 191 8.60 14.81 2.52
C ILE A 191 8.60 13.53 3.36
N ARG A 192 9.66 13.29 4.14
CA ARG A 192 9.79 12.06 4.93
C ARG A 192 8.71 11.97 6.01
N GLU A 193 8.50 13.04 6.79
CA GLU A 193 7.60 13.00 7.94
C GLU A 193 6.13 13.15 7.53
N VAL A 194 5.81 14.08 6.64
CA VAL A 194 4.41 14.41 6.32
C VAL A 194 3.88 13.59 5.15
N LEU A 195 4.63 13.47 4.06
CA LEU A 195 4.18 12.67 2.91
C LEU A 195 4.37 11.17 3.17
N VAL A 196 5.61 10.73 3.42
CA VAL A 196 5.94 9.30 3.50
C VAL A 196 5.39 8.67 4.76
N HIS A 197 5.82 9.15 5.93
CA HIS A 197 5.39 8.61 7.23
C HIS A 197 3.92 8.90 7.53
N GLY A 198 3.48 10.14 7.29
CA GLY A 198 2.09 10.55 7.50
C GLY A 198 1.08 9.76 6.66
N SER A 199 1.41 9.43 5.41
CA SER A 199 0.49 8.78 4.48
C SER A 199 0.76 7.29 4.21
N TYR A 200 1.75 6.69 4.89
CA TYR A 200 2.21 5.32 4.64
C TYR A 200 2.62 5.08 3.19
N MET A 201 3.35 6.01 2.58
CA MET A 201 3.77 5.86 1.17
C MET A 201 4.79 4.72 1.02
N SER A 202 4.56 3.89 0.02
CA SER A 202 5.50 2.88 -0.46
C SER A 202 6.44 3.43 -1.53
N GLN A 203 7.47 2.66 -1.93
CA GLN A 203 8.35 3.04 -3.03
C GLN A 203 7.57 3.20 -4.34
N LYS A 204 6.59 2.31 -4.60
CA LYS A 204 5.70 2.41 -5.78
C LYS A 204 4.77 3.62 -5.72
N ASP A 205 4.33 4.04 -4.54
CA ASP A 205 3.57 5.30 -4.39
C ASP A 205 4.45 6.50 -4.71
N MET A 206 5.69 6.52 -4.22
CA MET A 206 6.62 7.63 -4.47
C MET A 206 6.99 7.75 -5.94
N ALA A 207 7.11 6.64 -6.67
CA ALA A 207 7.28 6.65 -8.12
C ALA A 207 6.07 7.28 -8.84
N ILE A 208 4.84 7.03 -8.38
CA ILE A 208 3.63 7.68 -8.91
C ILE A 208 3.65 9.19 -8.62
N CYS A 209 3.99 9.59 -7.38
CA CYS A 209 4.10 10.99 -6.99
C CYS A 209 5.14 11.74 -7.83
N ALA A 210 6.30 11.13 -8.08
CA ALA A 210 7.35 11.71 -8.88
C ALA A 210 7.00 11.86 -10.36
N GLY A 211 6.09 11.03 -10.88
CA GLY A 211 5.53 11.13 -12.23
C GLY A 211 4.25 11.98 -12.33
N PHE A 212 3.87 12.69 -11.27
CA PHE A 212 2.64 13.48 -11.23
C PHE A 212 2.67 14.67 -12.21
N ASP A 213 1.58 14.85 -12.96
CA ASP A 213 1.45 15.98 -13.89
C ASP A 213 1.14 17.28 -13.14
N LEU A 214 2.11 18.21 -13.16
CA LEU A 214 2.00 19.53 -12.55
C LEU A 214 1.25 20.56 -13.41
N ALA A 215 0.92 20.26 -14.66
CA ALA A 215 0.24 21.20 -15.57
C ALA A 215 -1.01 21.87 -14.95
N PRO A 216 -1.87 21.16 -14.20
CA PRO A 216 -3.03 21.76 -13.54
C PRO A 216 -2.70 22.80 -12.44
N LEU A 217 -1.46 22.84 -11.95
CA LEU A 217 -1.02 23.72 -10.86
C LEU A 217 -0.30 24.99 -11.36
N THR A 218 0.02 25.08 -12.65
CA THR A 218 0.85 26.16 -13.24
C THR A 218 0.27 27.57 -13.07
N GLY A 219 -1.04 27.70 -12.89
CA GLY A 219 -1.71 28.98 -12.66
C GLY A 219 -1.67 29.49 -11.21
N ALA A 220 -1.13 28.71 -10.26
CA ALA A 220 -1.01 29.12 -8.87
C ALA A 220 0.12 30.14 -8.67
N ALA A 221 -0.10 31.16 -7.83
CA ALA A 221 0.91 32.16 -7.51
C ALA A 221 2.19 31.51 -6.93
N ASP A 222 2.03 30.41 -6.20
CA ASP A 222 3.10 29.72 -5.50
C ASP A 222 3.64 28.50 -6.27
N PHE A 223 3.36 28.41 -7.58
CA PHE A 223 3.76 27.26 -8.41
C PHE A 223 5.27 26.98 -8.35
N ALA A 224 6.11 28.01 -8.27
CA ALA A 224 7.56 27.83 -8.17
C ALA A 224 7.98 27.06 -6.90
N ALA A 225 7.31 27.31 -5.77
CA ALA A 225 7.57 26.61 -4.53
C ALA A 225 7.07 25.16 -4.58
N MET A 226 5.91 24.93 -5.18
CA MET A 226 5.38 23.57 -5.43
C MET A 226 6.31 22.76 -6.34
N LEU A 227 6.84 23.38 -7.40
CA LEU A 227 7.80 22.75 -8.30
C LEU A 227 9.09 22.39 -7.58
N ALA A 228 9.63 23.27 -6.73
CA ALA A 228 10.83 22.98 -5.95
C ALA A 228 10.61 21.78 -5.00
N LEU A 229 9.46 21.71 -4.35
CA LEU A 229 9.10 20.57 -3.50
C LEU A 229 8.91 19.28 -4.30
N HIS A 230 8.33 19.36 -5.50
CA HIS A 230 8.21 18.21 -6.40
C HIS A 230 9.58 17.68 -6.87
N GLU A 231 10.51 18.57 -7.25
CA GLU A 231 11.86 18.17 -7.64
C GLU A 231 12.64 17.55 -6.47
N ALA A 232 12.40 17.98 -5.24
CA ALA A 232 12.95 17.32 -4.05
C ALA A 232 12.42 15.88 -3.90
N VAL A 233 11.14 15.62 -4.17
CA VAL A 233 10.58 14.26 -4.21
C VAL A 233 11.26 13.41 -5.29
N ARG A 234 11.38 13.95 -6.51
CA ARG A 234 12.03 13.26 -7.63
C ARG A 234 13.48 12.90 -7.30
N THR A 235 14.23 13.83 -6.72
CA THR A 235 15.63 13.63 -6.35
C THR A 235 15.80 12.57 -5.26
N ALA A 236 14.87 12.49 -4.30
CA ALA A 236 14.98 11.60 -3.15
C ALA A 236 14.49 10.17 -3.42
N TYR A 237 13.54 9.98 -4.34
CA TYR A 237 12.82 8.70 -4.46
C TYR A 237 12.79 8.11 -5.88
N VAL A 238 13.42 8.76 -6.86
CA VAL A 238 13.55 8.23 -8.21
C VAL A 238 15.02 8.04 -8.53
N GLU A 239 15.37 6.85 -9.03
CA GLU A 239 16.72 6.58 -9.48
C GLU A 239 17.10 7.49 -10.67
N PRO A 240 18.37 7.91 -10.80
CA PRO A 240 18.80 8.80 -11.88
C PRO A 240 18.45 8.29 -13.29
N GLU A 241 18.39 6.98 -13.47
CA GLU A 241 18.09 6.33 -14.75
C GLU A 241 16.61 6.52 -15.17
N ASP A 242 15.69 6.58 -14.21
CA ASP A 242 14.26 6.80 -14.44
C ASP A 242 13.90 8.28 -14.65
N LEU A 243 14.77 9.21 -14.23
CA LEU A 243 14.62 10.66 -14.48
C LEU A 243 14.85 11.03 -15.95
N ILE A 244 15.64 10.24 -16.68
CA ILE A 244 16.01 10.47 -18.09
C ILE A 244 14.93 9.96 -19.05
N ALA A 245 14.17 8.92 -18.66
CA ALA A 245 13.11 8.35 -19.48
C ALA A 245 11.82 9.21 -19.53
N ALA A 246 11.73 10.25 -18.70
CA ALA A 246 10.57 11.14 -18.58
C ALA A 246 10.78 12.54 -19.21
N GLN A 247 11.88 12.76 -19.93
CA GLN A 247 12.17 13.99 -20.72
C GLN A 247 11.88 13.75 -22.21
#